data_AF-A0A7W1THN4-F1
#
_entry.id   AF-A0A7W1THN4-F1
#
_cell.length_a   1.000
_cell.length_b   1.000
_cell.length_c   1.000
_cell.angle_alpha   90.00
_cell.angle_beta   90.00
_cell.angle_gamma   90.00
#
_symmetry.space_group_name_H-M   'P 1'
#
loop_
_entity.id
_entity.type
_entity.pdbx_description
1 polymer ?
#
loop_
_entity_poly.entity_id
_entity_poly.type
_entity_poly.pdbx_seq_one_letter_code
_entity_poly.pdbx_strand_id
1 'polypeptide(L)'
;MPRRRLLLVVMLVAILCAQLNPAQADAQLLFFPETGQTITDEMYQYWQATPHPLQTLGYPISRPFLQASVTEPATFLRVQYFERAVLEEHPGADQHMLILGRLLGDELVADRRSEEPFQPVAQPASVANWDAVTQHALVDTPAPFKSFYAQQGGLPIFGRPISEQFLERNADTGATYWVQYFERQRLEWHPDAEPLFQVMLGRLGDEYRLAHPDQIDPTAFTASNSTPSVPAHLVYGVNAALFYTDHARVLGLAQAAGFGWIRQQVRWRDLQGSLDHRLAWNELDVVVAAAQQEGLKLLLSIDQAPDWATGVPGTSGLPDRAHYADYAAFVGAMAQRYQGRVQAYEIWNEVNLGIEDAPQAIPMPSDYVDLLAQSYVTIKAADPQALVISGPLAPTEWSGDPHVAISDIVYYKALFADQRFWDHLDVVGVHLFGCSNPPDTLWPAQPGPGPGWTNSREFYFRYLEDMRQLVVDSGHGNRQIWVTEFGWATTNTTPGHEFGNNVSFDQQAAYLVRALELGRSQYTPWLGALFVWNLNFAVTWSAAGNPLHQMASYGILNGDWSPRPAYTAIEQLLKQ
;
A
#
# COMPACT_ATOMS: atom_id res chain seq x y z
N MET A 1 -2.17 3.87 -52.24
CA MET A 1 -0.83 3.52 -51.70
C MET A 1 -0.02 4.81 -51.68
N PRO A 2 0.58 5.24 -50.56
CA PRO A 2 1.41 4.42 -49.68
C PRO A 2 1.20 4.61 -48.16
N ARG A 3 1.10 3.50 -47.44
CA ARG A 3 1.52 3.40 -46.03
C ARG A 3 3.06 3.32 -46.04
N ARG A 4 3.75 4.35 -45.54
CA ARG A 4 5.18 4.38 -45.11
C ARG A 4 5.62 5.85 -45.06
N ARG A 5 5.31 6.56 -43.97
CA ARG A 5 5.99 7.83 -43.59
C ARG A 5 5.71 8.35 -42.17
N LEU A 6 5.11 7.56 -41.28
CA LEU A 6 4.75 7.99 -39.92
C LEU A 6 5.58 7.32 -38.80
N LEU A 7 6.84 6.97 -39.07
CA LEU A 7 7.67 6.17 -38.14
C LEU A 7 9.04 6.79 -37.83
N LEU A 8 9.19 8.11 -37.99
CA LEU A 8 10.51 8.76 -37.92
C LEU A 8 10.57 10.09 -37.15
N VAL A 9 9.61 10.38 -36.26
CA VAL A 9 9.64 11.63 -35.45
C VAL A 9 9.64 11.39 -33.93
N VAL A 10 9.50 10.15 -33.45
CA VAL A 10 9.57 9.85 -31.99
C VAL A 10 11.03 9.87 -31.45
N MET A 11 12.04 9.98 -32.30
CA MET A 11 13.45 9.71 -31.95
C MET A 11 14.35 10.95 -31.78
N LEU A 12 13.86 12.09 -31.28
CA LEU A 12 14.74 13.26 -31.07
C LEU A 12 14.35 14.23 -29.94
N VAL A 13 13.78 13.72 -28.85
CA VAL A 13 13.71 14.46 -27.57
C VAL A 13 14.14 13.55 -26.42
N ALA A 14 15.33 12.98 -26.55
CA ALA A 14 16.11 12.49 -25.42
C ALA A 14 17.34 13.39 -25.38
N ILE A 15 17.32 14.43 -24.54
CA ILE A 15 18.46 15.11 -23.89
C ILE A 15 17.84 16.26 -23.08
N LEU A 16 17.30 15.89 -21.92
CA LEU A 16 17.64 16.55 -20.67
C LEU A 16 17.55 15.48 -19.58
N CYS A 17 18.38 14.43 -19.73
CA CYS A 17 18.63 13.52 -18.63
C CYS A 17 19.28 14.34 -17.52
N ALA A 18 18.53 14.63 -16.47
CA ALA A 18 19.13 14.76 -15.16
C ALA A 18 19.80 13.40 -14.87
N GLN A 19 21.10 13.30 -15.13
CA GLN A 19 21.91 12.24 -14.56
C GLN A 19 21.95 12.49 -13.05
N LEU A 20 21.00 11.90 -12.34
CA LEU A 20 21.04 11.74 -10.90
C LEU A 20 21.41 10.28 -10.61
N ASN A 21 22.34 10.10 -9.68
CA ASN A 21 22.87 8.82 -9.22
C ASN A 21 21.77 7.78 -8.96
N PRO A 22 21.95 6.49 -9.30
CA PRO A 22 20.99 5.42 -9.00
C PRO A 22 21.09 4.93 -7.54
N ALA A 23 21.21 5.85 -6.59
CA ALA A 23 21.15 5.54 -5.16
C ALA A 23 19.69 5.69 -4.68
N GLN A 24 19.09 4.58 -4.23
CA GLN A 24 17.87 4.48 -3.39
C GLN A 24 16.92 5.69 -3.46
N ALA A 25 15.93 5.65 -4.35
CA ALA A 25 14.74 6.48 -4.22
C ALA A 25 13.69 5.67 -3.47
N ASP A 26 13.41 6.01 -2.21
CA ASP A 26 12.24 5.53 -1.46
C ASP A 26 10.98 5.75 -2.28
N ALA A 27 9.98 4.87 -2.17
CA ALA A 27 8.68 5.13 -2.77
C ALA A 27 8.01 6.32 -2.07
N GLN A 28 7.72 7.36 -2.85
CA GLN A 28 7.31 8.66 -2.34
C GLN A 28 5.81 8.87 -2.54
N LEU A 29 5.14 9.27 -1.47
CA LEU A 29 3.70 9.46 -1.39
C LEU A 29 3.39 10.85 -0.87
N LEU A 30 2.48 11.57 -1.54
CA LEU A 30 1.98 12.86 -1.08
C LEU A 30 0.45 12.89 -1.10
N PHE A 31 -0.15 13.06 0.08
CA PHE A 31 -1.59 13.18 0.28
C PHE A 31 -2.02 14.65 0.30
N PHE A 32 -3.15 14.94 -0.35
CA PHE A 32 -3.73 16.27 -0.45
C PHE A 32 -5.09 16.30 0.27
N PRO A 33 -5.17 16.84 1.50
CA PRO A 33 -6.42 16.88 2.25
C PRO A 33 -7.51 17.70 1.57
N GLU A 34 -7.15 18.65 0.71
CA GLU A 34 -8.07 19.50 -0.04
C GLU A 34 -8.94 18.70 -1.03
N THR A 35 -8.43 17.58 -1.53
CA THR A 35 -9.12 16.73 -2.51
C THR A 35 -9.33 15.29 -2.03
N GLY A 36 -8.67 14.89 -0.94
CA GLY A 36 -8.70 13.51 -0.44
C GLY A 36 -7.95 12.54 -1.35
N GLN A 37 -7.02 13.03 -2.18
CA GLN A 37 -6.29 12.26 -3.18
C GLN A 37 -4.79 12.19 -2.88
N THR A 38 -4.13 11.19 -3.47
CA THR A 38 -2.72 10.90 -3.24
C THR A 38 -1.97 10.82 -4.56
N ILE A 39 -0.73 11.30 -4.60
CA ILE A 39 0.23 11.09 -5.70
C ILE A 39 1.31 10.13 -5.22
N THR A 40 1.69 9.16 -6.05
CA THR A 40 2.75 8.19 -5.72
C THR A 40 3.79 8.06 -6.84
N ASP A 41 4.94 7.49 -6.49
CA ASP A 41 5.92 6.92 -7.43
C ASP A 41 6.41 7.91 -8.51
N GLU A 42 6.40 7.52 -9.78
CA GLU A 42 6.85 8.32 -10.92
C GLU A 42 6.00 9.58 -11.11
N MET A 43 4.71 9.53 -10.80
CA MET A 43 3.84 10.72 -10.85
C MET A 43 4.23 11.73 -9.76
N TYR A 44 4.66 11.26 -8.59
CA TYR A 44 5.18 12.14 -7.54
C TYR A 44 6.51 12.77 -7.96
N GLN A 45 7.41 11.99 -8.55
CA GLN A 45 8.69 12.48 -9.06
C GLN A 45 8.49 13.56 -10.14
N TYR A 46 7.57 13.33 -11.09
CA TYR A 46 7.20 14.32 -12.11
C TYR A 46 6.59 15.58 -11.48
N TRP A 47 5.68 15.41 -10.52
CA TRP A 47 5.07 16.53 -9.80
C TRP A 47 6.13 17.35 -9.05
N GLN A 48 7.07 16.70 -8.35
CA GLN A 48 8.14 17.39 -7.63
C GLN A 48 9.12 18.11 -8.56
N ALA A 49 9.42 17.51 -9.73
CA ALA A 49 10.30 18.10 -10.73
C ALA A 49 9.65 19.26 -11.51
N THR A 50 8.32 19.37 -11.47
CA THR A 50 7.58 20.44 -12.14
C THR A 50 7.76 21.75 -11.37
N PRO A 51 8.24 22.84 -12.00
CA PRO A 51 8.31 24.15 -11.35
C PRO A 51 6.93 24.60 -10.85
N HIS A 52 6.87 24.98 -9.57
CA HIS A 52 5.65 25.41 -8.88
C HIS A 52 4.45 24.49 -9.15
N PRO A 53 4.50 23.21 -8.73
CA PRO A 53 3.62 22.19 -9.26
C PRO A 53 2.14 22.36 -8.90
N LEU A 54 1.83 23.00 -7.78
CA LEU A 54 0.45 23.41 -7.46
C LEU A 54 -0.08 24.47 -8.43
N GLN A 55 0.75 25.40 -8.89
CA GLN A 55 0.35 26.41 -9.86
C GLN A 55 0.23 25.80 -11.27
N THR A 56 1.13 24.88 -11.61
CA THR A 56 1.25 24.32 -12.95
C THR A 56 0.29 23.16 -13.18
N LEU A 57 0.21 22.20 -12.25
CA LEU A 57 -0.62 20.99 -12.37
C LEU A 57 -1.92 21.12 -11.55
N GLY A 58 -1.89 21.84 -10.43
CA GLY A 58 -3.01 21.89 -9.47
C GLY A 58 -2.99 20.75 -8.47
N TYR A 59 -4.05 20.67 -7.67
CA TYR A 59 -4.28 19.52 -6.79
C TYR A 59 -4.61 18.26 -7.61
N PRO A 60 -4.21 17.05 -7.17
CA PRO A 60 -4.74 15.82 -7.75
C PRO A 60 -6.24 15.72 -7.43
N ILE A 61 -7.07 15.47 -8.43
CA ILE A 61 -8.53 15.34 -8.30
C ILE A 61 -9.00 13.90 -8.49
N SER A 62 -8.09 12.98 -8.84
CA SER A 62 -8.35 11.55 -8.87
C SER A 62 -7.23 10.73 -8.24
N ARG A 63 -7.52 9.48 -7.87
CA ARG A 63 -6.50 8.42 -7.79
C ARG A 63 -6.00 8.05 -9.19
N PRO A 64 -4.84 7.39 -9.34
CA PRO A 64 -4.45 6.80 -10.62
C PRO A 64 -5.43 5.71 -11.06
N PHE A 65 -5.76 5.65 -12.35
CA PHE A 65 -6.60 4.62 -12.95
C PHE A 65 -6.23 4.37 -14.42
N LEU A 66 -6.70 3.28 -15.01
CA LEU A 66 -6.46 3.01 -16.43
C LEU A 66 -7.47 3.76 -17.30
N GLN A 67 -6.97 4.48 -18.31
CA GLN A 67 -7.79 5.14 -19.31
C GLN A 67 -7.24 4.84 -20.71
N ALA A 68 -8.12 4.74 -21.71
CA ALA A 68 -7.69 4.60 -23.10
C ALA A 68 -6.81 5.79 -23.52
N SER A 69 -5.74 5.52 -24.25
CA SER A 69 -4.88 6.54 -24.84
C SER A 69 -5.61 7.29 -25.96
N VAL A 70 -5.51 8.62 -25.95
CA VAL A 70 -6.07 9.47 -27.01
C VAL A 70 -5.20 9.45 -28.27
N THR A 71 -3.89 9.21 -28.13
CA THR A 71 -2.94 9.18 -29.25
C THR A 71 -2.71 7.77 -29.80
N GLU A 72 -2.99 6.73 -29.02
CA GLU A 72 -2.78 5.33 -29.39
C GLU A 72 -4.06 4.49 -29.21
N PRO A 73 -4.94 4.45 -30.24
CA PRO A 73 -6.17 3.67 -30.16
C PRO A 73 -5.88 2.18 -29.86
N ALA A 74 -6.59 1.63 -28.87
CA ALA A 74 -6.43 0.28 -28.29
C ALA A 74 -5.31 0.12 -27.23
N THR A 75 -4.60 1.18 -26.87
CA THR A 75 -3.70 1.20 -25.70
C THR A 75 -4.44 1.78 -24.49
N PHE A 76 -4.25 1.20 -23.30
CA PHE A 76 -4.67 1.80 -22.03
C PHE A 76 -3.43 2.24 -21.27
N LEU A 77 -3.45 3.48 -20.78
CA LEU A 77 -2.39 4.06 -19.98
C LEU A 77 -2.88 4.25 -18.55
N ARG A 78 -1.98 4.13 -17.58
CA ARG A 78 -2.26 4.59 -16.22
C ARG A 78 -2.21 6.11 -16.23
N VAL A 79 -3.29 6.74 -15.78
CA VAL A 79 -3.44 8.19 -15.77
C VAL A 79 -3.83 8.69 -14.40
N GLN A 80 -3.46 9.93 -14.09
CA GLN A 80 -3.97 10.64 -12.92
C GLN A 80 -4.39 12.05 -13.31
N TYR A 81 -5.56 12.45 -12.82
CA TYR A 81 -6.12 13.77 -13.08
C TYR A 81 -5.70 14.73 -11.97
N PHE A 82 -5.27 15.90 -12.41
CA PHE A 82 -5.07 17.08 -11.61
C PHE A 82 -6.05 18.17 -12.07
N GLU A 83 -6.25 19.21 -11.28
CA GLU A 83 -7.13 20.31 -11.65
C GLU A 83 -6.80 20.88 -13.04
N ARG A 84 -5.51 20.97 -13.39
CA ARG A 84 -5.02 21.65 -14.61
C ARG A 84 -4.36 20.71 -15.62
N ALA A 85 -4.20 19.43 -15.30
CA ALA A 85 -3.49 18.49 -16.17
C ALA A 85 -4.01 17.06 -16.03
N VAL A 86 -3.77 16.24 -17.05
CA VAL A 86 -3.85 14.78 -16.96
C VAL A 86 -2.45 14.25 -17.23
N LEU A 87 -1.88 13.53 -16.26
CA LEU A 87 -0.59 12.88 -16.41
C LEU A 87 -0.81 11.44 -16.86
N GLU A 88 0.01 10.99 -17.80
CA GLU A 88 -0.05 9.66 -18.40
C GLU A 88 1.29 8.94 -18.22
N GLU A 89 1.22 7.67 -17.85
CA GLU A 89 2.37 6.80 -17.67
C GLU A 89 2.60 5.96 -18.93
N HIS A 90 3.75 6.19 -19.59
CA HIS A 90 4.14 5.57 -20.86
C HIS A 90 5.34 4.64 -20.67
N PRO A 91 5.42 3.50 -21.37
CA PRO A 91 6.60 2.64 -21.34
C PRO A 91 7.80 3.32 -22.03
N GLY A 92 8.91 3.50 -21.31
CA GLY A 92 10.17 4.05 -21.83
C GLY A 92 11.05 3.01 -22.54
N ALA A 93 12.02 3.49 -23.31
CA ALA A 93 12.90 2.67 -24.15
C ALA A 93 13.90 1.80 -23.35
N ASP A 94 14.08 2.09 -22.06
CA ASP A 94 15.00 1.47 -21.11
C ASP A 94 14.28 0.72 -19.99
N GLN A 95 13.00 0.38 -20.19
CA GLN A 95 12.12 -0.26 -19.20
C GLN A 95 11.69 0.64 -18.03
N HIS A 96 12.09 1.92 -18.00
CA HIS A 96 11.55 2.90 -17.05
C HIS A 96 10.25 3.51 -17.57
N MET A 97 9.34 3.89 -16.67
CA MET A 97 8.10 4.57 -17.04
C MET A 97 8.34 6.06 -17.24
N LEU A 98 7.80 6.62 -18.33
CA LEU A 98 7.87 8.03 -18.69
C LEU A 98 6.52 8.70 -18.38
N ILE A 99 6.55 9.74 -17.54
CA ILE A 99 5.36 10.55 -17.27
C ILE A 99 5.27 11.68 -18.28
N LEU A 100 4.17 11.73 -19.03
CA LEU A 100 3.87 12.78 -19.99
C LEU A 100 2.54 13.44 -19.64
N GLY A 101 2.47 14.76 -19.78
CA GLY A 101 1.18 15.45 -19.77
C GLY A 101 0.40 15.13 -21.05
N ARG A 102 -0.87 14.75 -20.91
CA ARG A 102 -1.82 14.62 -22.03
C ARG A 102 -1.89 15.93 -22.81
N LEU A 103 -2.09 15.83 -24.12
CA LEU A 103 -2.24 16.95 -25.03
C LEU A 103 -3.62 17.63 -24.89
N LEU A 104 -3.98 18.06 -23.68
CA LEU A 104 -5.31 18.60 -23.36
C LEU A 104 -5.66 19.85 -24.16
N GLY A 105 -4.67 20.68 -24.46
CA GLY A 105 -4.88 21.85 -25.30
C GLY A 105 -5.31 21.47 -26.71
N ASP A 106 -4.68 20.45 -27.30
CA ASP A 106 -5.05 19.93 -28.61
C ASP A 106 -6.45 19.27 -28.64
N GLU A 107 -6.81 18.55 -27.57
CA GLU A 107 -8.12 17.91 -27.41
C GLU A 107 -9.24 18.94 -27.28
N LEU A 108 -9.07 19.94 -26.40
CA LEU A 108 -10.13 20.92 -26.11
C LEU A 108 -10.39 21.91 -27.26
N VAL A 109 -9.42 22.08 -28.17
CA VAL A 109 -9.57 22.97 -29.34
C VAL A 109 -9.88 22.21 -30.62
N ALA A 110 -10.10 20.89 -30.57
CA ALA A 110 -10.34 20.06 -31.75
C ALA A 110 -11.44 20.64 -32.67
N ASP A 111 -12.55 21.08 -32.09
CA ASP A 111 -13.68 21.69 -32.81
C ASP A 111 -13.49 23.19 -33.11
N ARG A 112 -12.46 23.80 -32.54
CA ARG A 112 -12.13 25.23 -32.64
C ARG A 112 -10.98 25.52 -33.61
N ARG A 113 -10.35 24.50 -34.18
CA ARG A 113 -9.20 24.63 -35.10
C ARG A 113 -9.48 25.43 -36.38
N SER A 114 -10.73 25.79 -36.66
CA SER A 114 -11.10 26.67 -37.77
C SER A 114 -11.20 28.16 -37.38
N GLU A 115 -11.19 28.47 -36.07
CA GLU A 115 -11.18 29.85 -35.59
C GLU A 115 -9.84 30.51 -35.90
N GLU A 116 -9.87 31.84 -36.07
CA GLU A 116 -8.72 32.64 -36.50
C GLU A 116 -7.49 32.50 -35.58
N PRO A 117 -7.60 32.49 -34.24
CA PRO A 117 -6.43 32.37 -33.36
C PRO A 117 -5.67 31.05 -33.50
N PHE A 118 -6.32 29.97 -33.95
CA PHE A 118 -5.71 28.65 -34.14
C PHE A 118 -5.19 28.43 -35.57
N GLN A 119 -5.27 29.44 -36.45
CA GLN A 119 -4.71 29.36 -37.79
C GLN A 119 -3.21 29.66 -37.77
N PRO A 120 -2.39 28.93 -38.55
CA PRO A 120 -1.00 29.26 -38.79
C PRO A 120 -0.79 30.71 -39.21
N VAL A 121 0.20 31.38 -38.62
CA VAL A 121 0.61 32.73 -39.03
C VAL A 121 1.93 32.69 -39.81
N ALA A 122 2.04 33.55 -40.82
CA ALA A 122 3.28 33.71 -41.57
C ALA A 122 4.40 34.17 -40.61
N GLN A 123 5.61 33.60 -40.76
CA GLN A 123 6.75 33.93 -39.92
C GLN A 123 6.97 35.46 -39.89
N PRO A 124 6.70 36.14 -38.76
CA PRO A 124 6.78 37.58 -38.72
C PRO A 124 8.25 38.01 -38.68
N ALA A 125 8.65 38.98 -39.50
CA ALA A 125 10.03 39.49 -39.55
C ALA A 125 10.50 40.09 -38.20
N SER A 126 9.58 40.40 -37.28
CA SER A 126 9.80 41.05 -35.98
C SER A 126 9.62 40.12 -34.77
N VAL A 127 9.20 38.87 -34.95
CA VAL A 127 8.94 37.94 -33.84
C VAL A 127 10.08 36.93 -33.73
N ALA A 128 10.92 37.08 -32.71
CA ALA A 128 12.07 36.21 -32.47
C ALA A 128 11.70 34.77 -32.08
N ASN A 129 10.47 34.54 -31.60
CA ASN A 129 10.00 33.28 -31.05
C ASN A 129 8.73 32.82 -31.79
N TRP A 130 8.89 32.42 -33.04
CA TRP A 130 7.86 31.77 -33.86
C TRP A 130 8.20 30.27 -33.95
N ASP A 131 7.23 29.41 -33.64
CA ASP A 131 7.42 27.96 -33.70
C ASP A 131 7.30 27.47 -35.13
N ALA A 132 8.34 26.85 -35.67
CA ALA A 132 8.36 26.43 -37.07
C ALA A 132 7.51 25.19 -37.38
N VAL A 133 7.08 24.45 -36.35
CA VAL A 133 6.27 23.25 -36.50
C VAL A 133 4.78 23.61 -36.50
N THR A 134 4.35 24.40 -35.52
CA THR A 134 2.95 24.79 -35.37
C THR A 134 2.63 26.11 -36.08
N GLN A 135 3.65 26.88 -36.46
CA GLN A 135 3.53 28.17 -37.12
C GLN A 135 2.82 29.25 -36.29
N HIS A 136 2.97 29.19 -34.96
CA HIS A 136 2.42 30.16 -34.01
C HIS A 136 3.50 30.96 -33.29
N ALA A 137 3.19 32.20 -32.91
CA ALA A 137 4.08 33.08 -32.17
C ALA A 137 3.96 32.90 -30.65
N LEU A 138 5.10 32.95 -29.95
CA LEU A 138 5.18 33.00 -28.50
C LEU A 138 5.87 34.31 -28.07
N VAL A 139 5.08 35.28 -27.64
CA VAL A 139 5.51 36.65 -27.31
C VAL A 139 5.05 37.08 -25.91
N ASP A 140 5.57 38.22 -25.42
CA ASP A 140 5.20 38.82 -24.12
C ASP A 140 4.23 40.00 -24.26
N THR A 141 3.55 40.11 -25.39
CA THR A 141 2.58 41.20 -25.63
C THR A 141 1.43 40.65 -26.47
N PRO A 142 0.18 40.81 -26.04
CA PRO A 142 -0.29 41.60 -24.87
C PRO A 142 -0.01 41.00 -23.48
N ALA A 143 0.08 39.68 -23.34
CA ALA A 143 0.35 38.99 -22.07
C ALA A 143 1.76 38.38 -22.01
N PRO A 144 2.39 38.28 -20.82
CA PRO A 144 3.79 37.84 -20.63
C PRO A 144 3.97 36.31 -20.73
N PHE A 145 3.33 35.66 -21.71
CA PHE A 145 3.31 34.20 -21.82
C PHE A 145 4.64 33.60 -22.27
N LYS A 146 5.43 34.29 -23.10
CA LYS A 146 6.76 33.81 -23.48
C LYS A 146 7.68 33.70 -22.26
N SER A 147 7.71 34.74 -21.45
CA SER A 147 8.53 34.81 -20.24
C SER A 147 8.07 33.76 -19.23
N PHE A 148 6.75 33.62 -19.02
CA PHE A 148 6.20 32.59 -18.15
C PHE A 148 6.54 31.17 -18.65
N TYR A 149 6.31 30.88 -19.93
CA TYR A 149 6.62 29.60 -20.57
C TYR A 149 8.08 29.20 -20.33
N ALA A 150 9.02 30.12 -20.54
CA ALA A 150 10.44 29.85 -20.35
C ALA A 150 10.81 29.60 -18.86
N GLN A 151 10.15 30.29 -17.93
CA GLN A 151 10.41 30.16 -16.50
C GLN A 151 9.79 28.88 -15.89
N GLN A 152 8.65 28.43 -16.43
CA GLN A 152 7.85 27.34 -15.86
C GLN A 152 8.06 25.99 -16.55
N GLY A 153 9.21 25.79 -17.18
CA GLY A 153 9.63 24.50 -17.72
C GLY A 153 9.42 24.31 -19.24
N GLY A 154 8.78 25.24 -19.93
CA GLY A 154 8.74 25.30 -21.39
C GLY A 154 8.13 24.08 -22.08
N LEU A 155 8.76 23.63 -23.16
CA LEU A 155 8.24 22.59 -24.07
C LEU A 155 7.85 21.28 -23.36
N PRO A 156 8.64 20.72 -22.42
CA PRO A 156 8.25 19.53 -21.66
C PRO A 156 6.93 19.64 -20.88
N ILE A 157 6.59 20.84 -20.40
CA ILE A 157 5.40 21.06 -19.55
C ILE A 157 4.20 21.49 -20.40
N PHE A 158 4.40 22.48 -21.27
CA PHE A 158 3.29 23.13 -21.99
C PHE A 158 3.09 22.58 -23.40
N GLY A 159 4.13 22.01 -24.02
CA GLY A 159 4.14 21.72 -25.45
C GLY A 159 4.39 22.97 -26.31
N ARG A 160 4.14 22.86 -27.61
CA ARG A 160 4.26 23.97 -28.57
C ARG A 160 3.05 24.91 -28.50
N PRO A 161 3.19 26.21 -28.81
CA PRO A 161 2.03 27.08 -28.97
C PRO A 161 1.17 26.60 -30.15
N ILE A 162 -0.15 26.52 -29.97
CA ILE A 162 -1.11 26.10 -31.02
C ILE A 162 -2.14 27.18 -31.34
N SER A 163 -1.93 28.39 -30.79
CA SER A 163 -2.73 29.56 -31.08
C SER A 163 -1.92 30.84 -30.90
N GLU A 164 -2.39 31.94 -31.47
CA GLU A 164 -2.00 33.29 -31.10
C GLU A 164 -2.63 33.70 -29.75
N GLN A 165 -2.17 34.80 -29.15
CA GLN A 165 -2.84 35.35 -27.97
C GLN A 165 -4.18 35.98 -28.36
N PHE A 166 -5.26 35.64 -27.67
CA PHE A 166 -6.59 36.23 -27.90
C PHE A 166 -7.37 36.38 -26.60
N LEU A 167 -8.47 37.15 -26.63
CA LEU A 167 -9.34 37.32 -25.48
C LEU A 167 -10.36 36.17 -25.43
N GLU A 168 -10.42 35.46 -24.32
CA GLU A 168 -11.38 34.39 -24.08
C GLU A 168 -12.11 34.61 -22.76
N ARG A 169 -13.41 34.30 -22.76
CA ARG A 169 -14.22 34.37 -21.53
C ARG A 169 -14.02 33.08 -20.74
N ASN A 170 -13.45 33.19 -19.55
CA ASN A 170 -13.30 32.08 -18.62
C ASN A 170 -14.67 31.62 -18.10
N ALA A 171 -14.95 30.32 -18.20
CA ALA A 171 -16.26 29.76 -17.87
C ALA A 171 -16.58 29.80 -16.37
N ASP A 172 -15.57 29.67 -15.51
CA ASP A 172 -15.73 29.59 -14.05
C ASP A 172 -15.97 30.97 -13.43
N THR A 173 -15.23 31.98 -13.87
CA THR A 173 -15.27 33.35 -13.32
C THR A 173 -16.18 34.28 -14.11
N GLY A 174 -16.48 33.94 -15.37
CA GLY A 174 -17.25 34.78 -16.29
C GLY A 174 -16.50 36.01 -16.81
N ALA A 175 -15.26 36.24 -16.37
CA ALA A 175 -14.39 37.32 -16.79
C ALA A 175 -13.66 36.98 -18.11
N THR A 176 -13.16 38.00 -18.80
CA THR A 176 -12.42 37.84 -20.05
C THR A 176 -10.93 38.09 -19.81
N TYR A 177 -10.11 37.12 -20.19
CA TYR A 177 -8.66 37.18 -20.03
C TYR A 177 -7.97 37.06 -21.38
N TRP A 178 -6.75 37.59 -21.47
CA TRP A 178 -5.85 37.17 -22.53
C TRP A 178 -5.47 35.73 -22.28
N VAL A 179 -5.59 34.90 -23.31
CA VAL A 179 -5.24 33.48 -23.26
C VAL A 179 -4.35 33.11 -24.42
N GLN A 180 -3.60 32.01 -24.24
CA GLN A 180 -2.91 31.32 -25.32
C GLN A 180 -2.93 29.82 -25.07
N TYR A 181 -3.30 29.06 -26.08
CA TYR A 181 -3.26 27.61 -26.06
C TYR A 181 -1.92 27.07 -26.55
N PHE A 182 -1.49 26.02 -25.87
CA PHE A 182 -0.35 25.16 -26.16
C PHE A 182 -0.85 23.71 -26.25
N GLU A 183 -0.07 22.80 -26.82
CA GLU A 183 -0.48 21.39 -27.00
C GLU A 183 -1.02 20.76 -25.70
N ARG A 184 -0.48 21.11 -24.52
CA ARG A 184 -0.88 20.54 -23.23
C ARG A 184 -1.70 21.47 -22.34
N GLN A 185 -1.68 22.78 -22.58
CA GLN A 185 -2.11 23.77 -21.58
C GLN A 185 -2.72 25.03 -22.20
N ARG A 186 -3.56 25.71 -21.42
CA ARG A 186 -4.07 27.07 -21.70
C ARG A 186 -3.51 28.01 -20.65
N LEU A 187 -2.75 29.02 -21.07
CA LEU A 187 -2.32 30.10 -20.19
C LEU A 187 -3.37 31.21 -20.19
N GLU A 188 -3.62 31.80 -19.02
CA GLU A 188 -4.56 32.89 -18.78
C GLU A 188 -3.84 34.01 -18.01
N TRP A 189 -3.97 35.26 -18.47
CA TRP A 189 -3.33 36.40 -17.82
C TRP A 189 -4.31 37.21 -16.97
N HIS A 190 -4.02 37.26 -15.67
CA HIS A 190 -4.76 37.93 -14.61
C HIS A 190 -3.91 39.10 -14.07
N PRO A 191 -3.93 40.28 -14.72
CA PRO A 191 -3.04 41.40 -14.38
C PRO A 191 -3.22 41.92 -12.94
N ASP A 192 -4.41 41.74 -12.37
CA ASP A 192 -4.75 42.20 -11.02
C ASP A 192 -4.41 41.18 -9.92
N ALA A 193 -3.90 40.00 -10.28
CA ALA A 193 -3.45 39.01 -9.31
C ALA A 193 -2.06 39.36 -8.74
N GLU A 194 -1.74 38.77 -7.60
CA GLU A 194 -0.38 38.81 -7.02
C GLU A 194 0.66 38.37 -8.06
N PRO A 195 1.89 38.92 -8.06
CA PRO A 195 2.86 38.72 -9.14
C PRO A 195 3.13 37.27 -9.53
N LEU A 196 3.11 36.34 -8.56
CA LEU A 196 3.28 34.92 -8.82
C LEU A 196 2.09 34.29 -9.57
N PHE A 197 0.89 34.84 -9.44
CA PHE A 197 -0.36 34.31 -10.00
C PHE A 197 -0.90 35.14 -11.17
N GLN A 198 -0.12 36.07 -11.71
CA GLN A 198 -0.56 36.87 -12.85
C GLN A 198 -0.72 36.05 -14.12
N VAL A 199 0.03 34.95 -14.27
CA VAL A 199 -0.25 33.95 -15.31
C VAL A 199 -0.68 32.67 -14.61
N MET A 200 -1.90 32.23 -14.91
CA MET A 200 -2.47 31.00 -14.39
C MET A 200 -2.75 30.04 -15.54
N LEU A 201 -2.76 28.75 -15.23
CA LEU A 201 -3.19 27.72 -16.17
C LEU A 201 -4.68 27.47 -16.01
N GLY A 202 -5.37 27.29 -17.14
CA GLY A 202 -6.74 26.82 -17.18
C GLY A 202 -6.89 25.48 -16.47
N ARG A 203 -8.08 25.20 -15.93
CA ARG A 203 -8.38 23.95 -15.22
C ARG A 203 -8.66 22.81 -16.19
N LEU A 204 -7.75 22.59 -17.15
CA LEU A 204 -8.01 21.74 -18.30
C LEU A 204 -8.25 20.27 -17.91
N GLY A 205 -7.69 19.80 -16.79
CA GLY A 205 -7.96 18.45 -16.29
C GLY A 205 -9.40 18.30 -15.81
N ASP A 206 -9.93 19.31 -15.10
CA ASP A 206 -11.35 19.36 -14.73
C ASP A 206 -12.28 19.54 -15.93
N GLU A 207 -11.94 20.46 -16.84
CA GLU A 207 -12.72 20.70 -18.06
C GLU A 207 -12.81 19.41 -18.90
N TYR A 208 -11.67 18.73 -19.10
CA TYR A 208 -11.62 17.48 -19.86
C TYR A 208 -12.46 16.37 -19.20
N ARG A 209 -12.36 16.22 -17.87
CA ARG A 209 -13.17 15.26 -17.09
C ARG A 209 -14.66 15.51 -17.27
N LEU A 210 -15.09 16.77 -17.19
CA LEU A 210 -16.50 17.15 -17.32
C LEU A 210 -17.03 16.96 -18.75
N ALA A 211 -16.17 17.14 -19.75
CA ALA A 211 -16.52 16.94 -21.16
C ALA A 211 -16.58 15.45 -21.58
N HIS A 212 -15.90 14.56 -20.85
CA HIS A 212 -15.77 13.13 -21.21
C HIS A 212 -16.22 12.18 -20.09
N PRO A 213 -17.43 12.32 -19.54
CA PRO A 213 -17.89 11.51 -18.39
C PRO A 213 -17.95 10.01 -18.70
N ASP A 214 -18.19 9.62 -19.96
CA ASP A 214 -18.28 8.23 -20.38
C ASP A 214 -16.91 7.55 -20.60
N GLN A 215 -15.82 8.33 -20.56
CA GLN A 215 -14.46 7.84 -20.79
C GLN A 215 -13.62 7.77 -19.52
N ILE A 216 -14.22 8.03 -18.35
CA ILE A 216 -13.53 8.08 -17.05
C ILE A 216 -14.16 7.10 -16.06
N ASP A 217 -13.36 6.61 -15.10
CA ASP A 217 -13.86 5.89 -13.94
C ASP A 217 -14.33 6.91 -12.89
N PRO A 218 -15.64 7.07 -12.65
CA PRO A 218 -16.14 8.09 -11.70
C PRO A 218 -15.71 7.79 -10.27
N THR A 219 -15.44 6.52 -9.92
CA THR A 219 -14.96 6.15 -8.59
C THR A 219 -13.54 6.64 -8.33
N ALA A 220 -12.78 6.94 -9.37
CA ALA A 220 -11.44 7.48 -9.24
C ALA A 220 -11.44 8.92 -8.68
N PHE A 221 -12.55 9.65 -8.82
CA PHE A 221 -12.70 11.05 -8.39
C PHE A 221 -13.43 11.19 -7.05
N THR A 222 -13.85 10.08 -6.44
CA THR A 222 -14.44 10.10 -5.10
C THR A 222 -13.35 10.47 -4.10
N ALA A 223 -13.55 11.57 -3.37
CA ALA A 223 -12.68 11.95 -2.26
C ALA A 223 -12.66 10.81 -1.23
N SER A 224 -11.47 10.32 -0.90
CA SER A 224 -11.34 9.35 0.19
C SER A 224 -11.55 10.08 1.52
N ASN A 225 -12.79 10.08 2.02
CA ASN A 225 -13.10 10.53 3.38
C ASN A 225 -12.71 9.49 4.45
N SER A 226 -12.16 8.37 4.02
CA SER A 226 -11.67 7.29 4.87
C SER A 226 -10.21 7.03 4.55
N THR A 227 -9.31 7.69 5.26
CA THR A 227 -8.04 7.04 5.60
C THR A 227 -8.29 6.36 6.95
N PRO A 228 -8.60 5.05 7.02
CA PRO A 228 -7.98 4.27 8.08
C PRO A 228 -6.50 4.63 8.01
N SER A 229 -5.85 5.03 9.11
CA SER A 229 -4.45 5.45 9.08
C SER A 229 -3.54 4.24 8.85
N VAL A 230 -3.65 3.62 7.69
CA VAL A 230 -2.67 2.72 7.13
C VAL A 230 -1.35 3.50 7.13
N PRO A 231 -0.30 2.98 7.78
CA PRO A 231 0.94 3.72 7.95
C PRO A 231 1.49 4.21 6.61
N ALA A 232 1.76 5.51 6.54
CA ALA A 232 2.40 6.13 5.38
C ALA A 232 3.86 5.69 5.18
N HIS A 233 4.45 5.09 6.22
CA HIS A 233 5.79 4.51 6.23
C HIS A 233 5.73 3.13 6.88
N LEU A 234 6.69 2.26 6.57
CA LEU A 234 6.83 0.96 7.21
C LEU A 234 6.92 1.12 8.74
N VAL A 235 6.05 0.42 9.47
CA VAL A 235 6.11 0.34 10.93
C VAL A 235 6.64 -1.01 11.40
N TYR A 236 7.28 -0.99 12.56
CA TYR A 236 7.83 -2.18 13.18
C TYR A 236 7.03 -2.56 14.41
N GLY A 237 6.61 -3.81 14.44
CA GLY A 237 5.94 -4.41 15.57
C GLY A 237 6.61 -5.70 16.03
N VAL A 238 6.13 -6.20 17.16
CA VAL A 238 6.54 -7.50 17.68
C VAL A 238 5.33 -8.24 18.23
N ASN A 239 5.30 -9.54 18.00
CA ASN A 239 4.34 -10.42 18.65
C ASN A 239 4.74 -10.63 20.11
N ALA A 240 3.79 -10.53 21.02
CA ALA A 240 4.04 -10.71 22.44
C ALA A 240 2.90 -11.49 23.10
N ALA A 241 3.25 -12.36 24.04
CA ALA A 241 2.30 -12.92 24.98
C ALA A 241 2.15 -11.95 26.15
N LEU A 242 1.00 -11.30 26.29
CA LEU A 242 0.71 -10.35 27.36
C LEU A 242 -0.24 -10.93 28.43
N PHE A 243 -1.04 -11.94 28.07
CA PHE A 243 -1.89 -12.64 29.03
C PHE A 243 -1.06 -13.48 30.00
N TYR A 244 -1.45 -13.44 31.28
CA TYR A 244 -0.88 -14.27 32.34
C TYR A 244 0.64 -14.11 32.53
N THR A 245 1.20 -12.97 32.13
CA THR A 245 2.60 -12.61 32.33
C THR A 245 2.73 -11.18 32.87
N ASP A 246 3.96 -10.76 33.15
CA ASP A 246 4.28 -9.38 33.51
C ASP A 246 4.18 -8.48 32.26
N HIS A 247 2.95 -8.08 31.90
CA HIS A 247 2.69 -7.27 30.70
C HIS A 247 3.44 -5.94 30.72
N ALA A 248 3.61 -5.31 31.90
CA ALA A 248 4.33 -4.04 32.01
C ALA A 248 5.81 -4.23 31.61
N ARG A 249 6.44 -5.32 32.09
CA ARG A 249 7.80 -5.67 31.67
C ARG A 249 7.90 -5.99 30.18
N VAL A 250 6.95 -6.74 29.63
CA VAL A 250 6.95 -7.11 28.20
C VAL A 250 6.81 -5.87 27.33
N LEU A 251 5.86 -5.00 27.63
CA LEU A 251 5.62 -3.75 26.89
C LEU A 251 6.79 -2.78 27.03
N GLY A 252 7.34 -2.62 28.24
CA GLY A 252 8.54 -1.80 28.46
C GLY A 252 9.75 -2.31 27.68
N LEU A 253 9.94 -3.64 27.58
CA LEU A 253 11.00 -4.23 26.76
C LEU A 253 10.76 -4.03 25.26
N ALA A 254 9.51 -4.11 24.79
CA ALA A 254 9.18 -3.83 23.39
C ALA A 254 9.46 -2.36 23.02
N GLN A 255 9.00 -1.43 23.87
CA GLN A 255 9.25 0.00 23.74
C GLN A 255 10.74 0.29 23.75
N ALA A 256 11.48 -0.30 24.70
CA ALA A 256 12.92 -0.09 24.83
C ALA A 256 13.70 -0.57 23.59
N ALA A 257 13.22 -1.63 22.92
CA ALA A 257 13.77 -2.11 21.65
C ALA A 257 13.41 -1.23 20.44
N GLY A 258 12.53 -0.24 20.59
CA GLY A 258 12.11 0.66 19.52
C GLY A 258 10.90 0.19 18.72
N PHE A 259 10.20 -0.87 19.16
CA PHE A 259 8.94 -1.26 18.52
C PHE A 259 7.85 -0.24 18.83
N GLY A 260 7.05 0.11 17.82
CA GLY A 260 5.89 1.00 17.98
C GLY A 260 4.55 0.25 18.06
N TRP A 261 4.56 -1.04 17.74
CA TRP A 261 3.37 -1.88 17.67
C TRP A 261 3.56 -3.21 18.39
N ILE A 262 2.49 -3.69 19.02
CA ILE A 262 2.38 -5.04 19.55
C ILE A 262 1.27 -5.77 18.80
N ARG A 263 1.55 -7.00 18.36
CA ARG A 263 0.51 -7.97 18.00
C ARG A 263 0.27 -8.92 19.17
N GLN A 264 -0.98 -8.98 19.61
CA GLN A 264 -1.45 -9.89 20.65
C GLN A 264 -2.59 -10.74 20.08
N GLN A 265 -2.45 -12.06 20.18
CA GLN A 265 -3.52 -12.99 19.81
C GLN A 265 -4.56 -13.09 20.94
N VAL A 266 -5.84 -13.02 20.60
CA VAL A 266 -6.98 -12.99 21.51
C VAL A 266 -7.96 -14.07 21.10
N ARG A 267 -8.07 -15.10 21.93
CA ARG A 267 -8.98 -16.21 21.70
C ARG A 267 -10.40 -15.84 22.10
N TRP A 268 -11.35 -15.90 21.19
CA TRP A 268 -12.76 -15.61 21.45
C TRP A 268 -13.32 -16.48 22.58
N ARG A 269 -12.99 -17.78 22.57
CA ARG A 269 -13.34 -18.75 23.63
C ARG A 269 -12.94 -18.34 25.06
N ASP A 270 -11.90 -17.54 25.22
CA ASP A 270 -11.44 -17.11 26.54
C ASP A 270 -12.19 -15.88 27.05
N LEU A 271 -12.82 -15.13 26.14
CA LEU A 271 -13.49 -13.85 26.43
C LEU A 271 -15.01 -13.95 26.36
N GLN A 272 -15.57 -15.06 25.89
CA GLN A 272 -17.02 -15.31 25.91
C GLN A 272 -17.34 -16.69 26.49
N GLY A 273 -17.98 -16.69 27.67
CA GLY A 273 -18.25 -17.91 28.42
C GLY A 273 -19.17 -18.89 27.70
N SER A 274 -18.87 -20.19 27.79
CA SER A 274 -19.63 -21.22 27.07
C SER A 274 -21.02 -21.55 27.64
N LEU A 275 -21.31 -21.13 28.88
CA LEU A 275 -22.57 -21.45 29.56
C LEU A 275 -23.59 -20.31 29.57
N ASP A 276 -23.11 -19.07 29.72
CA ASP A 276 -23.97 -17.88 29.83
C ASP A 276 -23.73 -16.85 28.72
N HIS A 277 -22.79 -17.15 27.82
CA HIS A 277 -22.41 -16.34 26.65
C HIS A 277 -22.01 -14.91 27.03
N ARG A 278 -21.62 -14.68 28.30
CA ARG A 278 -21.23 -13.36 28.78
C ARG A 278 -19.80 -13.03 28.36
N LEU A 279 -19.60 -11.77 28.03
CA LEU A 279 -18.31 -11.21 27.66
C LEU A 279 -17.51 -10.87 28.93
N ALA A 280 -16.24 -11.29 28.95
CA ALA A 280 -15.30 -11.04 30.04
C ALA A 280 -14.05 -10.33 29.49
N TRP A 281 -13.95 -9.03 29.79
CA TRP A 281 -12.90 -8.17 29.24
C TRP A 281 -11.70 -7.97 30.17
N ASN A 282 -11.77 -8.44 31.42
CA ASN A 282 -10.89 -8.02 32.51
C ASN A 282 -9.39 -8.09 32.18
N GLU A 283 -8.92 -9.19 31.59
CA GLU A 283 -7.51 -9.34 31.22
C GLU A 283 -7.12 -8.44 30.04
N LEU A 284 -7.99 -8.37 29.02
CA LEU A 284 -7.74 -7.55 27.84
C LEU A 284 -7.81 -6.04 28.16
N ASP A 285 -8.66 -5.62 29.11
CA ASP A 285 -8.72 -4.24 29.60
C ASP A 285 -7.36 -3.80 30.17
N VAL A 286 -6.72 -4.68 30.94
CA VAL A 286 -5.41 -4.44 31.54
C VAL A 286 -4.35 -4.34 30.45
N VAL A 287 -4.36 -5.25 29.48
CA VAL A 287 -3.45 -5.23 28.33
C VAL A 287 -3.57 -3.93 27.52
N VAL A 288 -4.80 -3.53 27.17
CA VAL A 288 -5.05 -2.31 26.38
C VAL A 288 -4.62 -1.06 27.16
N ALA A 289 -4.93 -1.00 28.46
CA ALA A 289 -4.52 0.11 29.30
C ALA A 289 -3.00 0.21 29.42
N ALA A 290 -2.30 -0.91 29.60
CA ALA A 290 -0.85 -0.95 29.72
C ALA A 290 -0.15 -0.55 28.40
N ALA A 291 -0.63 -1.04 27.26
CA ALA A 291 -0.07 -0.67 25.95
C ALA A 291 -0.22 0.84 25.69
N GLN A 292 -1.38 1.41 26.02
CA GLN A 292 -1.62 2.84 25.90
C GLN A 292 -0.69 3.66 26.82
N GLN A 293 -0.44 3.21 28.06
CA GLN A 293 0.48 3.87 28.99
C GLN A 293 1.92 3.90 28.49
N GLU A 294 2.36 2.83 27.82
CA GLU A 294 3.69 2.73 27.20
C GLU A 294 3.78 3.40 25.82
N GLY A 295 2.68 3.96 25.32
CA GLY A 295 2.61 4.62 24.01
C GLY A 295 2.71 3.66 22.83
N LEU A 296 2.41 2.38 23.05
CA LEU A 296 2.44 1.33 22.03
C LEU A 296 1.08 1.17 21.36
N LYS A 297 1.08 0.93 20.05
CA LYS A 297 -0.12 0.61 19.29
C LYS A 297 -0.42 -0.88 19.35
N LEU A 298 -1.69 -1.25 19.27
CA LEU A 298 -2.15 -2.63 19.33
C LEU A 298 -2.77 -3.08 18.00
N LEU A 299 -2.27 -4.24 17.54
CA LEU A 299 -2.94 -5.15 16.63
C LEU A 299 -3.46 -6.34 17.43
N LEU A 300 -4.78 -6.54 17.47
CA LEU A 300 -5.38 -7.73 18.08
C LEU A 300 -5.74 -8.74 16.99
N SER A 301 -5.07 -9.90 16.99
CA SER A 301 -5.44 -11.04 16.15
C SER A 301 -6.47 -11.88 16.88
N ILE A 302 -7.65 -12.07 16.30
CA ILE A 302 -8.78 -12.66 17.01
C ILE A 302 -9.16 -13.99 16.38
N ASP A 303 -8.98 -15.05 17.15
CA ASP A 303 -9.14 -16.43 16.70
C ASP A 303 -9.92 -17.27 17.71
N GLN A 304 -9.96 -18.58 17.46
CA GLN A 304 -10.49 -19.62 18.32
C GLN A 304 -11.88 -19.37 18.92
N ALA A 305 -12.90 -19.84 18.22
CA ALA A 305 -14.28 -19.72 18.67
C ALA A 305 -14.56 -20.60 19.90
N PRO A 306 -15.52 -20.18 20.76
CA PRO A 306 -16.01 -21.03 21.83
C PRO A 306 -16.69 -22.27 21.26
N ASP A 307 -16.70 -23.36 22.04
CA ASP A 307 -17.21 -24.67 21.64
C ASP A 307 -18.68 -24.67 21.19
N TRP A 308 -19.51 -23.79 21.76
CA TRP A 308 -20.91 -23.63 21.34
C TRP A 308 -21.06 -23.05 19.94
N ALA A 309 -20.02 -22.41 19.40
CA ALA A 309 -20.02 -21.80 18.09
C ALA A 309 -19.43 -22.70 16.99
N THR A 310 -18.73 -23.80 17.33
CA THR A 310 -17.88 -24.56 16.39
C THR A 310 -18.49 -25.83 15.80
N GLY A 311 -19.78 -26.11 16.02
CA GLY A 311 -20.50 -27.29 15.47
C GLY A 311 -20.00 -28.66 15.96
N VAL A 312 -18.78 -28.72 16.49
CA VAL A 312 -18.06 -29.89 16.96
C VAL A 312 -17.66 -29.63 18.41
N PRO A 313 -18.34 -30.29 19.37
CA PRO A 313 -18.09 -30.07 20.79
C PRO A 313 -16.61 -30.26 21.16
N GLY A 314 -16.08 -29.34 21.97
CA GLY A 314 -14.70 -29.40 22.47
C GLY A 314 -13.64 -28.88 21.51
N THR A 315 -14.02 -28.21 20.42
CA THR A 315 -13.11 -27.67 19.40
C THR A 315 -13.22 -26.15 19.33
N SER A 316 -12.23 -25.50 18.73
CA SER A 316 -12.12 -24.04 18.68
C SER A 316 -11.66 -23.53 17.32
N GLY A 317 -12.08 -24.17 16.22
CA GLY A 317 -11.81 -23.66 14.87
C GLY A 317 -12.74 -22.50 14.50
N LEU A 318 -12.80 -22.16 13.21
CA LEU A 318 -13.73 -21.18 12.66
C LEU A 318 -15.16 -21.50 13.14
N PRO A 319 -15.97 -20.50 13.55
CA PRO A 319 -17.35 -20.76 13.92
C PRO A 319 -18.16 -21.33 12.76
N ASP A 320 -19.24 -22.06 13.05
CA ASP A 320 -20.21 -22.42 12.03
C ASP A 320 -20.84 -21.15 11.44
N ARG A 321 -21.27 -21.20 10.18
CA ARG A 321 -21.93 -20.07 9.49
C ARG A 321 -23.11 -19.48 10.28
N ALA A 322 -23.81 -20.29 11.09
CA ALA A 322 -24.90 -19.83 11.95
C ALA A 322 -24.45 -18.85 13.06
N HIS A 323 -23.15 -18.87 13.40
CA HIS A 323 -22.52 -18.09 14.47
C HIS A 323 -21.58 -16.99 13.97
N TYR A 324 -21.56 -16.71 12.66
CA TYR A 324 -20.80 -15.58 12.10
C TYR A 324 -21.28 -14.23 12.65
N ALA A 325 -22.60 -14.09 12.84
CA ALA A 325 -23.17 -12.89 13.44
C ALA A 325 -22.76 -12.75 14.92
N ASP A 326 -22.59 -13.86 15.64
CA ASP A 326 -22.12 -13.84 17.02
C ASP A 326 -20.66 -13.41 17.11
N TYR A 327 -19.79 -13.94 16.22
CA TYR A 327 -18.40 -13.49 16.14
C TYR A 327 -18.30 -12.01 15.75
N ALA A 328 -19.07 -11.58 14.74
CA ALA A 328 -19.13 -10.17 14.33
C ALA A 328 -19.59 -9.27 15.48
N ALA A 329 -20.61 -9.68 16.25
CA ALA A 329 -21.04 -8.96 17.44
C ALA A 329 -19.94 -8.89 18.52
N PHE A 330 -19.18 -9.96 18.72
CA PHE A 330 -18.05 -10.00 19.63
C PHE A 330 -16.95 -9.01 19.23
N VAL A 331 -16.48 -9.03 17.98
CA VAL A 331 -15.43 -8.13 17.51
C VAL A 331 -15.91 -6.67 17.42
N GLY A 332 -17.19 -6.44 17.07
CA GLY A 332 -17.81 -5.13 17.13
C GLY A 332 -17.88 -4.57 18.56
N ALA A 333 -18.22 -5.40 19.55
CA ALA A 333 -18.19 -5.01 20.96
C ALA A 333 -16.77 -4.72 21.44
N MET A 334 -15.77 -5.48 20.96
CA MET A 334 -14.35 -5.23 21.22
C MET A 334 -13.90 -3.88 20.64
N ALA A 335 -14.24 -3.61 19.38
CA ALA A 335 -13.98 -2.33 18.72
C ALA A 335 -14.63 -1.15 19.44
N GLN A 336 -15.91 -1.29 19.83
CA GLN A 336 -16.61 -0.26 20.59
C GLN A 336 -15.95 0.02 21.94
N ARG A 337 -15.53 -1.02 22.65
CA ARG A 337 -14.91 -0.91 23.97
C ARG A 337 -13.54 -0.23 23.93
N TYR A 338 -12.77 -0.52 22.88
CA TYR A 338 -11.38 -0.05 22.75
C TYR A 338 -11.20 1.01 21.67
N GLN A 339 -12.28 1.69 21.28
CA GLN A 339 -12.27 2.75 20.27
C GLN A 339 -11.13 3.74 20.51
N GLY A 340 -10.30 3.96 19.48
CA GLY A 340 -9.13 4.83 19.52
C GLY A 340 -7.94 4.35 20.36
N ARG A 341 -8.07 3.23 21.08
CA ARG A 341 -7.00 2.63 21.92
C ARG A 341 -6.40 1.38 21.32
N VAL A 342 -7.18 0.61 20.55
CA VAL A 342 -6.68 -0.47 19.68
C VAL A 342 -6.75 0.02 18.24
N GLN A 343 -5.65 -0.09 17.50
CA GLN A 343 -5.55 0.52 16.17
C GLN A 343 -5.88 -0.45 15.05
N ALA A 344 -5.75 -1.76 15.29
CA ALA A 344 -5.99 -2.76 14.26
C ALA A 344 -6.58 -4.05 14.83
N TYR A 345 -7.45 -4.67 14.04
CA TYR A 345 -8.09 -5.96 14.28
C TYR A 345 -7.78 -6.88 13.11
N GLU A 346 -7.06 -7.96 13.36
CA GLU A 346 -6.81 -9.03 12.40
C GLU A 346 -7.87 -10.12 12.59
N ILE A 347 -8.61 -10.38 11.51
CA ILE A 347 -9.78 -11.26 11.54
C ILE A 347 -9.34 -12.67 11.19
N TRP A 348 -9.23 -13.48 12.25
CA TRP A 348 -8.76 -14.86 12.25
C TRP A 348 -7.25 -15.03 12.04
N ASN A 349 -6.76 -16.26 12.22
CA ASN A 349 -5.36 -16.64 12.09
C ASN A 349 -5.25 -17.97 11.33
N GLU A 350 -4.45 -18.00 10.26
CA GLU A 350 -4.02 -19.22 9.53
C GLU A 350 -5.15 -20.18 9.16
N VAL A 351 -6.25 -19.64 8.60
CA VAL A 351 -7.45 -20.40 8.23
C VAL A 351 -7.21 -21.55 7.26
N ASN A 352 -6.04 -21.58 6.61
CA ASN A 352 -5.62 -22.64 5.70
C ASN A 352 -4.93 -23.84 6.38
N LEU A 353 -4.86 -23.88 7.73
CA LEU A 353 -4.30 -25.00 8.48
C LEU A 353 -5.37 -25.74 9.29
N GLY A 354 -5.35 -27.07 9.21
CA GLY A 354 -6.29 -27.89 9.96
C GLY A 354 -6.03 -27.91 11.47
N ILE A 355 -4.79 -27.67 11.91
CA ILE A 355 -4.46 -27.60 13.34
C ILE A 355 -5.10 -26.39 14.03
N GLU A 356 -5.30 -25.29 13.29
CA GLU A 356 -5.93 -24.07 13.78
C GLU A 356 -7.46 -24.17 13.67
N ASP A 357 -7.96 -24.76 12.58
CA ASP A 357 -9.37 -24.63 12.20
C ASP A 357 -10.18 -25.92 12.05
N ALA A 358 -9.54 -27.09 12.04
CA ALA A 358 -10.18 -28.32 11.61
C ALA A 358 -10.01 -29.50 12.57
N PRO A 359 -11.01 -29.78 13.41
CA PRO A 359 -11.32 -31.16 13.74
C PRO A 359 -11.97 -31.91 12.55
N GLN A 360 -12.55 -31.22 11.54
CA GLN A 360 -13.33 -31.85 10.46
C GLN A 360 -12.98 -31.47 9.01
N ALA A 361 -12.58 -30.24 8.68
CA ALA A 361 -11.98 -29.84 7.38
C ALA A 361 -11.56 -28.37 7.43
N ILE A 362 -10.59 -27.98 6.62
CA ILE A 362 -10.21 -26.58 6.45
C ILE A 362 -11.38 -25.79 5.81
N PRO A 363 -11.78 -24.61 6.36
CA PRO A 363 -12.87 -23.79 5.81
C PRO A 363 -12.62 -23.35 4.37
N MET A 364 -13.69 -23.23 3.57
CA MET A 364 -13.55 -22.72 2.21
C MET A 364 -13.20 -21.22 2.24
N PRO A 365 -12.43 -20.70 1.26
CA PRO A 365 -12.11 -19.27 1.18
C PRO A 365 -13.34 -18.35 1.27
N SER A 366 -14.46 -18.74 0.65
CA SER A 366 -15.72 -17.98 0.74
C SER A 366 -16.34 -17.95 2.14
N ASP A 367 -16.14 -19.01 2.94
CA ASP A 367 -16.61 -19.08 4.33
C ASP A 367 -15.88 -18.05 5.19
N TYR A 368 -14.58 -17.93 4.98
CA TYR A 368 -13.75 -16.92 5.63
C TYR A 368 -14.15 -15.50 5.18
N VAL A 369 -14.39 -15.27 3.88
CA VAL A 369 -14.83 -13.95 3.37
C VAL A 369 -16.16 -13.52 3.99
N ASP A 370 -17.11 -14.44 4.20
CA ASP A 370 -18.39 -14.14 4.87
C ASP A 370 -18.19 -13.69 6.33
N LEU A 371 -17.23 -14.30 7.06
CA LEU A 371 -16.87 -13.91 8.43
C LEU A 371 -16.18 -12.54 8.46
N LEU A 372 -15.21 -12.33 7.55
CA LEU A 372 -14.48 -11.07 7.39
C LEU A 372 -15.44 -9.91 7.10
N ALA A 373 -16.38 -10.10 6.16
CA ALA A 373 -17.33 -9.06 5.78
C ALA A 373 -18.22 -8.60 6.94
N GLN A 374 -18.75 -9.54 7.73
CA GLN A 374 -19.57 -9.20 8.89
C GLN A 374 -18.76 -8.53 10.01
N SER A 375 -17.52 -8.99 10.21
CA SER A 375 -16.58 -8.39 11.17
C SER A 375 -16.22 -6.96 10.78
N TYR A 376 -15.93 -6.72 9.50
CA TYR A 376 -15.61 -5.39 8.99
C TYR A 376 -16.74 -4.40 9.23
N VAL A 377 -17.98 -4.76 8.90
CA VAL A 377 -19.15 -3.87 9.08
C VAL A 377 -19.34 -3.49 10.55
N THR A 378 -19.22 -4.44 11.46
CA THR A 378 -19.41 -4.20 12.89
C THR A 378 -18.26 -3.41 13.52
N ILE A 379 -17.01 -3.69 13.13
CA ILE A 379 -15.84 -2.94 13.57
C ILE A 379 -15.92 -1.50 13.07
N LYS A 380 -16.16 -1.28 11.77
CA LYS A 380 -16.23 0.07 11.20
C LYS A 380 -17.40 0.90 11.74
N ALA A 381 -18.51 0.25 12.09
CA ALA A 381 -19.63 0.92 12.75
C ALA A 381 -19.26 1.39 14.17
N ALA A 382 -18.40 0.66 14.88
CA ALA A 382 -17.99 0.95 16.24
C ALA A 382 -16.79 1.92 16.30
N ASP A 383 -15.78 1.69 15.46
CA ASP A 383 -14.60 2.52 15.30
C ASP A 383 -14.24 2.65 13.80
N PRO A 384 -14.69 3.73 13.13
CA PRO A 384 -14.38 3.95 11.71
C PRO A 384 -12.89 4.10 11.40
N GLN A 385 -12.05 4.41 12.42
CA GLN A 385 -10.61 4.64 12.27
C GLN A 385 -9.79 3.36 12.48
N ALA A 386 -10.36 2.34 13.13
CA ALA A 386 -9.68 1.07 13.34
C ALA A 386 -9.41 0.36 12.01
N LEU A 387 -8.21 -0.20 11.89
CA LEU A 387 -7.81 -1.01 10.74
C LEU A 387 -8.40 -2.41 10.86
N VAL A 388 -8.90 -2.95 9.76
CA VAL A 388 -9.32 -4.34 9.60
C VAL A 388 -8.32 -5.04 8.68
N ILE A 389 -7.60 -6.00 9.24
CA ILE A 389 -6.59 -6.79 8.54
C ILE A 389 -7.18 -8.17 8.25
N SER A 390 -7.00 -8.65 7.01
CA SER A 390 -7.36 -10.05 6.71
C SER A 390 -6.51 -11.00 7.54
N GLY A 391 -7.09 -12.15 7.86
CA GLY A 391 -6.45 -13.27 8.52
C GLY A 391 -5.28 -13.73 7.65
N PRO A 392 -4.05 -13.67 8.15
CA PRO A 392 -2.88 -14.15 7.45
C PRO A 392 -2.96 -15.67 7.29
N LEU A 393 -2.45 -16.17 6.17
CA LEU A 393 -2.35 -17.61 5.93
C LEU A 393 -0.98 -18.13 6.33
N ALA A 394 -0.92 -19.39 6.79
CA ALA A 394 0.34 -20.06 7.03
C ALA A 394 1.04 -20.35 5.70
N PRO A 395 2.33 -20.02 5.54
CA PRO A 395 3.07 -20.31 4.31
C PRO A 395 3.29 -21.83 4.21
N THR A 396 2.52 -22.49 3.34
CA THR A 396 2.51 -23.96 3.21
C THR A 396 2.18 -24.39 1.78
N GLU A 397 2.68 -25.57 1.40
CA GLU A 397 2.20 -26.31 0.25
C GLU A 397 0.97 -27.18 0.60
N TRP A 398 0.34 -27.71 -0.45
CA TRP A 398 -0.72 -28.71 -0.31
C TRP A 398 -0.15 -30.02 0.25
N SER A 399 -0.67 -30.46 1.39
CA SER A 399 -0.22 -31.68 2.07
C SER A 399 -0.70 -32.98 1.42
N GLY A 400 -1.58 -32.92 0.42
CA GLY A 400 -2.34 -34.08 -0.06
C GLY A 400 -3.66 -34.31 0.68
N ASP A 401 -3.87 -33.62 1.80
CA ASP A 401 -4.98 -33.84 2.74
C ASP A 401 -5.64 -32.50 3.14
N PRO A 402 -6.93 -32.28 2.79
CA PRO A 402 -7.68 -31.06 3.12
C PRO A 402 -7.94 -30.89 4.63
N HIS A 403 -7.60 -31.87 5.46
CA HIS A 403 -7.68 -31.79 6.91
C HIS A 403 -6.36 -31.33 7.54
N VAL A 404 -5.28 -31.19 6.77
CA VAL A 404 -3.96 -30.81 7.28
C VAL A 404 -3.58 -29.40 6.84
N ALA A 405 -3.53 -29.14 5.53
CA ALA A 405 -3.12 -27.83 5.01
C ALA A 405 -3.62 -27.62 3.58
N ILE A 406 -4.12 -26.41 3.29
CA ILE A 406 -4.33 -25.91 1.92
C ILE A 406 -3.19 -24.93 1.59
N SER A 407 -2.65 -25.04 0.37
CA SER A 407 -1.63 -24.10 -0.10
C SER A 407 -2.14 -22.65 -0.01
N ASP A 408 -1.36 -21.81 0.63
CA ASP A 408 -1.65 -20.40 0.83
C ASP A 408 -1.81 -19.63 -0.49
N ILE A 409 -0.96 -19.85 -1.51
CA ILE A 409 -1.15 -19.25 -2.84
C ILE A 409 -2.50 -19.64 -3.43
N VAL A 410 -2.91 -20.91 -3.31
CA VAL A 410 -4.19 -21.37 -3.84
C VAL A 410 -5.35 -20.71 -3.10
N TYR A 411 -5.23 -20.61 -1.77
CA TYR A 411 -6.24 -20.02 -0.92
C TYR A 411 -6.33 -18.50 -1.13
N TYR A 412 -5.22 -17.76 -1.15
CA TYR A 412 -5.18 -16.32 -1.47
C TYR A 412 -5.74 -16.02 -2.86
N LYS A 413 -5.42 -16.82 -3.89
CA LYS A 413 -6.03 -16.64 -5.22
C LYS A 413 -7.55 -16.74 -5.18
N ALA A 414 -8.09 -17.67 -4.37
CA ALA A 414 -9.53 -17.80 -4.20
C ALA A 414 -10.13 -16.63 -3.41
N LEU A 415 -9.44 -16.14 -2.37
CA LEU A 415 -9.84 -14.92 -1.64
C LEU A 415 -9.86 -13.69 -2.57
N PHE A 416 -8.81 -13.49 -3.36
CA PHE A 416 -8.66 -12.32 -4.21
C PHE A 416 -9.62 -12.30 -5.41
N ALA A 417 -10.15 -13.46 -5.80
CA ALA A 417 -11.18 -13.59 -6.81
C ALA A 417 -12.59 -13.19 -6.30
N ASP A 418 -12.78 -13.09 -4.98
CA ASP A 418 -14.04 -12.65 -4.37
C ASP A 418 -13.97 -11.15 -4.06
N GLN A 419 -14.73 -10.32 -4.78
CA GLN A 419 -14.74 -8.86 -4.58
C GLN A 419 -15.10 -8.47 -3.13
N ARG A 420 -15.88 -9.30 -2.43
CA ARG A 420 -16.26 -9.04 -1.04
C ARG A 420 -15.04 -9.03 -0.11
N PHE A 421 -13.98 -9.77 -0.43
CA PHE A 421 -12.71 -9.69 0.31
C PHE A 421 -12.16 -8.25 0.25
N TRP A 422 -12.05 -7.70 -0.95
CA TRP A 422 -11.50 -6.35 -1.18
C TRP A 422 -12.36 -5.22 -0.63
N ASP A 423 -13.67 -5.41 -0.56
CA ASP A 423 -14.61 -4.42 -0.03
C ASP A 423 -14.60 -4.36 1.52
N HIS A 424 -14.06 -5.39 2.19
CA HIS A 424 -14.20 -5.58 3.64
C HIS A 424 -12.85 -5.76 4.37
N LEU A 425 -11.79 -5.13 3.88
CA LEU A 425 -10.52 -5.01 4.58
C LEU A 425 -9.81 -3.70 4.23
N ASP A 426 -8.93 -3.26 5.13
CA ASP A 426 -8.02 -2.14 4.87
C ASP A 426 -6.65 -2.64 4.41
N VAL A 427 -6.19 -3.78 4.95
CA VAL A 427 -4.83 -4.32 4.77
C VAL A 427 -4.87 -5.84 4.59
N VAL A 428 -4.03 -6.37 3.70
CA VAL A 428 -3.83 -7.82 3.55
C VAL A 428 -2.81 -8.31 4.57
N GLY A 429 -3.22 -9.20 5.48
CA GLY A 429 -2.32 -9.88 6.42
C GLY A 429 -1.59 -11.05 5.76
N VAL A 430 -0.31 -11.22 6.07
CA VAL A 430 0.57 -12.31 5.58
C VAL A 430 1.47 -12.82 6.70
N HIS A 431 1.74 -14.13 6.75
CA HIS A 431 2.81 -14.71 7.58
C HIS A 431 3.97 -15.20 6.72
N LEU A 432 5.20 -15.09 7.24
CA LEU A 432 6.42 -15.51 6.54
C LEU A 432 7.41 -16.16 7.50
N PHE A 433 7.80 -17.39 7.24
CA PHE A 433 8.84 -18.05 8.02
C PHE A 433 10.01 -18.43 7.13
N GLY A 434 11.17 -17.84 7.40
CA GLY A 434 12.38 -18.09 6.62
C GLY A 434 13.02 -19.46 6.89
N CYS A 435 12.39 -20.33 7.68
CA CYS A 435 12.92 -21.62 8.12
C CYS A 435 14.39 -21.52 8.55
N SER A 436 15.32 -22.12 7.80
CA SER A 436 16.78 -22.04 8.00
C SER A 436 17.49 -21.14 6.96
N ASN A 437 16.74 -20.46 6.10
CA ASN A 437 17.23 -19.72 4.94
C ASN A 437 17.50 -18.24 5.25
N PRO A 438 18.64 -17.67 4.82
CA PRO A 438 18.91 -16.23 4.95
C PRO A 438 17.88 -15.36 4.21
N PRO A 439 17.59 -14.14 4.69
CA PRO A 439 16.55 -13.28 4.11
C PRO A 439 16.76 -12.89 2.65
N ASP A 440 18.00 -12.84 2.13
CA ASP A 440 18.27 -12.47 0.73
C ASP A 440 18.08 -13.63 -0.26
N THR A 441 17.94 -14.87 0.25
CA THR A 441 17.85 -16.08 -0.55
C THR A 441 16.41 -16.37 -1.00
N LEU A 442 16.27 -17.05 -2.13
CA LEU A 442 14.97 -17.48 -2.67
C LEU A 442 15.14 -18.61 -3.69
N TRP A 443 14.44 -19.72 -3.48
CA TRP A 443 14.40 -20.82 -4.44
C TRP A 443 13.59 -20.47 -5.71
N PRO A 444 13.96 -20.97 -6.91
CA PRO A 444 15.12 -21.81 -7.23
C PRO A 444 16.39 -21.01 -7.57
N ALA A 445 16.29 -19.69 -7.70
CA ALA A 445 17.38 -18.87 -8.24
C ALA A 445 18.61 -18.82 -7.32
N GLN A 446 18.39 -18.72 -6.01
CA GLN A 446 19.44 -18.65 -4.99
C GLN A 446 18.95 -19.36 -3.72
N PRO A 447 18.92 -20.70 -3.68
CA PRO A 447 18.48 -21.43 -2.50
C PRO A 447 19.41 -21.20 -1.31
N GLY A 448 18.87 -21.37 -0.11
CA GLY A 448 19.64 -21.26 1.13
C GLY A 448 20.67 -22.39 1.31
N PRO A 449 21.53 -22.29 2.35
CA PRO A 449 22.66 -23.21 2.54
C PRO A 449 22.25 -24.64 2.94
N GLY A 450 21.02 -24.85 3.42
CA GLY A 450 20.54 -26.14 3.93
C GLY A 450 21.19 -26.57 5.26
N PRO A 451 20.95 -27.81 5.71
CA PRO A 451 20.19 -28.87 5.02
C PRO A 451 18.67 -28.73 5.15
N GLY A 452 17.93 -29.23 4.15
CA GLY A 452 16.46 -29.28 4.13
C GLY A 452 15.78 -27.91 4.00
N TRP A 453 14.48 -27.90 3.70
CA TRP A 453 13.66 -26.68 3.59
C TRP A 453 14.25 -25.61 2.63
N THR A 454 14.92 -26.05 1.56
CA THR A 454 15.54 -25.15 0.56
C THR A 454 14.95 -25.29 -0.83
N ASN A 455 13.97 -26.17 -1.02
CA ASN A 455 13.47 -26.63 -2.32
C ASN A 455 12.07 -26.11 -2.68
N SER A 456 11.54 -25.17 -1.89
CA SER A 456 10.28 -24.50 -2.20
C SER A 456 10.28 -23.06 -1.67
N ARG A 457 9.45 -22.20 -2.27
CA ARG A 457 9.48 -20.74 -2.05
C ARG A 457 8.96 -20.34 -0.68
N GLU A 458 7.98 -21.06 -0.12
CA GLU A 458 7.35 -20.76 1.16
C GLU A 458 8.31 -20.82 2.37
N PHE A 459 9.47 -21.48 2.22
CA PHE A 459 10.51 -21.53 3.26
C PHE A 459 11.39 -20.27 3.31
N TYR A 460 11.08 -19.23 2.54
CA TYR A 460 11.92 -18.05 2.39
C TYR A 460 11.17 -16.77 2.72
N PHE A 461 11.85 -15.83 3.38
CA PHE A 461 11.27 -14.51 3.66
C PHE A 461 10.88 -13.75 2.39
N ARG A 462 11.67 -13.87 1.31
CA ARG A 462 11.37 -13.23 0.01
C ARG A 462 10.15 -13.76 -0.70
N TYR A 463 9.52 -14.82 -0.18
CA TYR A 463 8.20 -15.24 -0.65
C TYR A 463 7.13 -14.15 -0.52
N LEU A 464 7.40 -13.12 0.28
CA LEU A 464 6.64 -11.87 0.27
C LEU A 464 6.49 -11.26 -1.14
N GLU A 465 7.49 -11.39 -2.00
CA GLU A 465 7.47 -10.89 -3.39
C GLU A 465 6.39 -11.60 -4.22
N ASP A 466 6.18 -12.90 -3.99
CA ASP A 466 5.09 -13.67 -4.61
C ASP A 466 3.73 -13.19 -4.10
N MET A 467 3.60 -12.98 -2.78
CA MET A 467 2.36 -12.46 -2.19
C MET A 467 2.03 -11.08 -2.76
N ARG A 468 3.03 -10.22 -2.89
CA ARG A 468 2.89 -8.91 -3.53
C ARG A 468 2.43 -9.04 -4.97
N GLN A 469 3.02 -9.95 -5.74
CA GLN A 469 2.62 -10.17 -7.13
C GLN A 469 1.16 -10.63 -7.23
N LEU A 470 0.68 -11.50 -6.34
CA LEU A 470 -0.73 -11.90 -6.31
C LEU A 470 -1.67 -10.71 -6.06
N VAL A 471 -1.31 -9.81 -5.14
CA VAL A 471 -2.10 -8.58 -4.88
C VAL A 471 -2.13 -7.69 -6.12
N VAL A 472 -0.99 -7.51 -6.81
CA VAL A 472 -0.90 -6.73 -8.05
C VAL A 472 -1.73 -7.35 -9.17
N ASP A 473 -1.59 -8.66 -9.40
CA ASP A 473 -2.29 -9.40 -10.45
C ASP A 473 -3.81 -9.40 -10.26
N SER A 474 -4.28 -9.26 -9.02
CA SER A 474 -5.71 -9.11 -8.70
C SER A 474 -6.27 -7.71 -9.00
N GLY A 475 -5.46 -6.76 -9.46
CA GLY A 475 -5.85 -5.37 -9.70
C GLY A 475 -5.82 -4.46 -8.47
N HIS A 476 -5.32 -4.95 -7.33
CA HIS A 476 -5.33 -4.24 -6.04
C HIS A 476 -3.93 -3.86 -5.55
N GLY A 477 -3.02 -3.55 -6.47
CA GLY A 477 -1.63 -3.16 -6.15
C GLY A 477 -1.50 -1.94 -5.22
N ASN A 478 -2.54 -1.14 -5.04
CA ASN A 478 -2.58 -0.05 -4.06
C ASN A 478 -2.85 -0.51 -2.61
N ARG A 479 -3.26 -1.77 -2.39
CA ARG A 479 -3.49 -2.31 -1.06
C ARG A 479 -2.17 -2.67 -0.40
N GLN A 480 -1.99 -2.25 0.87
CA GLN A 480 -0.82 -2.62 1.65
C GLN A 480 -0.90 -4.07 2.12
N ILE A 481 0.28 -4.66 2.28
CA ILE A 481 0.49 -5.92 2.99
C ILE A 481 1.08 -5.61 4.36
N TRP A 482 0.58 -6.25 5.41
CA TRP A 482 1.26 -6.31 6.70
C TRP A 482 1.71 -7.73 6.95
N VAL A 483 2.99 -7.90 7.24
CA VAL A 483 3.52 -9.20 7.69
C VAL A 483 3.35 -9.27 9.20
N THR A 484 2.29 -9.95 9.62
CA THR A 484 1.85 -9.96 11.02
C THR A 484 2.56 -11.03 11.86
N GLU A 485 3.27 -11.96 11.20
CA GLU A 485 4.30 -12.80 11.81
C GLU A 485 5.45 -13.02 10.82
N PHE A 486 6.68 -12.78 11.28
CA PHE A 486 7.87 -13.33 10.62
C PHE A 486 8.99 -13.63 11.61
N GLY A 487 9.82 -14.62 11.28
CA GLY A 487 11.02 -14.89 12.05
C GLY A 487 11.77 -16.16 11.68
N TRP A 488 12.78 -16.46 12.49
CA TRP A 488 13.61 -17.65 12.39
C TRP A 488 13.66 -18.36 13.73
N ALA A 489 13.33 -19.65 13.72
CA ALA A 489 13.48 -20.52 14.87
C ALA A 489 14.97 -20.75 15.17
N THR A 490 15.32 -20.90 16.45
CA THR A 490 16.62 -21.37 16.90
C THR A 490 16.52 -22.82 17.40
N THR A 491 17.56 -23.32 18.07
CA THR A 491 17.60 -24.70 18.57
C THR A 491 16.38 -25.07 19.41
N ASN A 492 15.75 -26.20 19.10
CA ASN A 492 14.55 -26.70 19.75
C ASN A 492 14.45 -28.23 19.62
N THR A 493 13.49 -28.84 20.33
CA THR A 493 13.27 -30.29 20.34
C THR A 493 11.88 -30.71 19.85
N THR A 494 11.13 -29.81 19.22
CA THR A 494 9.79 -30.14 18.72
C THR A 494 9.87 -30.85 17.37
N PRO A 495 9.24 -32.03 17.21
CA PRO A 495 9.14 -32.70 15.92
C PRO A 495 8.55 -31.80 14.83
N GLY A 496 9.17 -31.79 13.65
CA GLY A 496 8.76 -30.96 12.49
C GLY A 496 9.34 -29.55 12.48
N HIS A 497 10.04 -29.13 13.53
CA HIS A 497 10.68 -27.81 13.65
C HIS A 497 12.22 -27.90 13.70
N GLU A 498 12.78 -29.00 13.20
CA GLU A 498 14.21 -29.28 13.25
C GLU A 498 15.03 -28.28 12.44
N PHE A 499 14.43 -27.57 11.48
CA PHE A 499 15.08 -26.50 10.72
C PHE A 499 15.67 -25.41 11.62
N GLY A 500 15.05 -25.14 12.79
CA GLY A 500 15.56 -24.18 13.76
C GLY A 500 16.92 -24.57 14.35
N ASN A 501 17.27 -25.86 14.33
CA ASN A 501 18.58 -26.35 14.78
C ASN A 501 19.74 -25.96 13.83
N ASN A 502 19.43 -25.44 12.64
CA ASN A 502 20.40 -24.93 11.68
C ASN A 502 20.65 -23.42 11.82
N VAL A 503 20.00 -22.75 12.76
CA VAL A 503 20.10 -21.29 12.97
C VAL A 503 20.58 -21.01 14.40
N SER A 504 21.78 -20.46 14.52
CA SER A 504 22.31 -19.94 15.78
C SER A 504 21.61 -18.65 16.21
N PHE A 505 21.74 -18.26 17.49
CA PHE A 505 21.22 -16.97 17.96
C PHE A 505 21.79 -15.76 17.21
N ASP A 506 23.07 -15.83 16.80
CA ASP A 506 23.70 -14.75 16.02
C ASP A 506 23.15 -14.71 14.58
N GLN A 507 22.87 -15.86 13.97
CA GLN A 507 22.20 -15.91 12.66
C GLN A 507 20.76 -15.43 12.75
N GLN A 508 20.01 -15.81 13.79
CA GLN A 508 18.67 -15.28 14.03
C GLN A 508 18.70 -13.74 14.11
N ALA A 509 19.66 -13.17 14.83
CA ALA A 509 19.85 -11.72 14.92
C ALA A 509 20.13 -11.09 13.55
N ALA A 510 21.09 -11.64 12.80
CA ALA A 510 21.46 -11.14 11.48
C ALA A 510 20.30 -11.24 10.49
N TYR A 511 19.53 -12.33 10.51
CA TYR A 511 18.40 -12.54 9.61
C TYR A 511 17.23 -11.60 9.93
N LEU A 512 16.89 -11.43 11.21
CA LEU A 512 15.84 -10.49 11.61
C LEU A 512 16.20 -9.04 11.24
N VAL A 513 17.42 -8.59 11.53
CA VAL A 513 17.90 -7.25 11.13
C VAL A 513 17.83 -7.08 9.63
N ARG A 514 18.36 -8.05 8.87
CA ARG A 514 18.38 -7.97 7.40
C ARG A 514 16.97 -7.96 6.81
N ALA A 515 16.03 -8.72 7.35
CA ALA A 515 14.63 -8.72 6.92
C ALA A 515 13.94 -7.36 7.18
N LEU A 516 14.19 -6.74 8.33
CA LEU A 516 13.71 -5.38 8.64
C LEU A 516 14.28 -4.32 7.70
N GLU A 517 15.57 -4.45 7.33
CA GLU A 517 16.22 -3.60 6.31
C GLU A 517 15.64 -3.81 4.91
N LEU A 518 15.39 -5.04 4.49
CA LEU A 518 14.73 -5.36 3.22
C LEU A 518 13.35 -4.72 3.17
N GLY A 519 12.58 -4.86 4.25
CA GLY A 519 11.29 -4.19 4.41
C GLY A 519 11.39 -2.69 4.15
N ARG A 520 12.35 -2.02 4.82
CA ARG A 520 12.55 -0.57 4.70
C ARG A 520 12.99 -0.12 3.32
N SER A 521 13.93 -0.85 2.72
CA SER A 521 14.70 -0.40 1.54
C SER A 521 14.20 -0.93 0.21
N GLN A 522 13.41 -2.01 0.19
CA GLN A 522 12.95 -2.66 -1.05
C GLN A 522 11.44 -2.81 -1.15
N TYR A 523 10.75 -2.90 -0.02
CA TYR A 523 9.33 -3.28 0.00
C TYR A 523 8.39 -2.12 0.37
N THR A 524 8.94 -0.93 0.63
CA THR A 524 8.14 0.30 0.75
C THR A 524 7.69 0.77 -0.65
N PRO A 525 6.45 1.29 -0.78
CA PRO A 525 5.51 1.66 0.27
C PRO A 525 4.40 0.60 0.47
N TRP A 526 4.46 -0.51 -0.25
CA TRP A 526 3.40 -1.52 -0.29
C TRP A 526 3.43 -2.46 0.92
N LEU A 527 4.59 -2.61 1.56
CA LEU A 527 4.72 -3.23 2.86
C LEU A 527 4.49 -2.17 3.94
N GLY A 528 3.40 -2.33 4.69
CA GLY A 528 2.99 -1.39 5.74
C GLY A 528 3.58 -1.71 7.11
N ALA A 529 3.70 -2.99 7.46
CA ALA A 529 4.21 -3.41 8.76
C ALA A 529 4.96 -4.74 8.72
N LEU A 530 5.94 -4.88 9.61
CA LEU A 530 6.65 -6.13 9.91
C LEU A 530 6.56 -6.43 11.41
N PHE A 531 6.00 -7.58 11.78
CA PHE A 531 5.85 -8.02 13.16
C PHE A 531 6.74 -9.23 13.48
N VAL A 532 7.79 -9.01 14.27
CA VAL A 532 8.72 -10.07 14.67
C VAL A 532 7.99 -11.12 15.51
N TRP A 533 8.08 -12.38 15.10
CA TRP A 533 7.70 -13.56 15.88
C TRP A 533 8.98 -14.11 16.53
N ASN A 534 9.22 -13.92 17.84
CA ASN A 534 8.35 -13.35 18.88
C ASN A 534 9.19 -12.68 20.00
N LEU A 535 8.61 -11.79 20.81
CA LEU A 535 9.31 -11.16 21.93
C LEU A 535 9.68 -12.14 23.05
N ASN A 536 8.68 -12.77 23.67
CA ASN A 536 8.78 -13.34 25.01
C ASN A 536 8.27 -14.79 25.16
N PHE A 537 7.99 -15.53 24.08
CA PHE A 537 7.60 -16.94 24.21
C PHE A 537 8.64 -17.82 24.91
N ALA A 538 9.93 -17.50 24.81
CA ALA A 538 10.93 -18.23 25.57
C ALA A 538 10.69 -18.14 27.08
N VAL A 539 10.16 -17.00 27.57
CA VAL A 539 9.78 -16.80 28.97
C VAL A 539 8.60 -17.69 29.34
N THR A 540 7.50 -17.61 28.58
CA THR A 540 6.27 -18.34 28.90
C THR A 540 6.49 -19.86 28.85
N TRP A 541 7.25 -20.35 27.86
CA TRP A 541 7.55 -21.78 27.73
C TRP A 541 8.58 -22.28 28.73
N SER A 542 9.54 -21.44 29.16
CA SER A 542 10.42 -21.79 30.28
C SER A 542 9.65 -21.91 31.59
N ALA A 543 8.72 -20.99 31.85
CA ALA A 543 7.83 -21.06 33.02
C ALA A 543 6.92 -22.30 32.98
N ALA A 544 6.51 -22.74 31.79
CA ALA A 544 5.77 -23.98 31.57
C ALA A 544 6.63 -25.26 31.64
N GLY A 545 7.95 -25.14 31.88
CA GLY A 545 8.86 -26.30 32.01
C GLY A 545 9.30 -26.92 30.68
N ASN A 546 9.07 -26.26 29.54
CA ASN A 546 9.50 -26.72 28.22
C ASN A 546 10.27 -25.61 27.46
N PRO A 547 11.48 -25.24 27.90
CA PRO A 547 12.26 -24.15 27.32
C PRO A 547 12.73 -24.41 25.87
N LEU A 548 12.67 -25.66 25.39
CA LEU A 548 13.07 -26.06 24.04
C LEU A 548 11.86 -26.30 23.11
N HIS A 549 10.69 -25.77 23.46
CA HIS A 549 9.53 -25.75 22.58
C HIS A 549 9.79 -24.88 21.33
N GLN A 550 9.22 -25.22 20.17
CA GLN A 550 9.42 -24.46 18.92
C GLN A 550 9.06 -22.97 19.09
N MET A 551 8.01 -22.66 19.83
CA MET A 551 7.59 -21.28 20.10
C MET A 551 8.64 -20.50 20.90
N ALA A 552 9.32 -21.15 21.86
CA ALA A 552 10.42 -20.54 22.62
C ALA A 552 11.63 -20.22 21.73
N SER A 553 11.83 -21.00 20.67
CA SER A 553 12.95 -20.85 19.76
C SER A 553 12.86 -19.59 18.88
N TYR A 554 11.66 -19.05 18.67
CA TYR A 554 11.42 -17.77 17.99
C TYR A 554 11.61 -16.55 18.90
N GLY A 555 11.68 -16.74 20.22
CA GLY A 555 11.86 -15.65 21.18
C GLY A 555 13.12 -14.82 20.90
N ILE A 556 13.05 -13.49 21.02
CA ILE A 556 14.22 -12.60 21.06
C ILE A 556 14.68 -12.27 22.49
N LEU A 557 13.91 -12.70 23.49
CA LEU A 557 14.33 -12.78 24.89
C LEU A 557 14.63 -14.23 25.28
N ASN A 558 15.44 -14.43 26.31
CA ASN A 558 15.63 -15.72 26.97
C ASN A 558 14.53 -15.99 28.00
N GLY A 559 14.45 -17.24 28.46
CA GLY A 559 13.50 -17.68 29.48
C GLY A 559 13.60 -16.95 30.82
N ASP A 560 14.77 -16.41 31.13
CA ASP A 560 15.07 -15.62 32.33
C ASP A 560 14.92 -14.10 32.10
N TRP A 561 14.34 -13.70 30.96
CA TRP A 561 14.17 -12.33 30.49
C TRP A 561 15.44 -11.60 30.03
N SER A 562 16.61 -12.25 30.05
CA SER A 562 17.81 -11.64 29.48
C SER A 562 17.67 -11.48 27.96
N PRO A 563 18.22 -10.41 27.35
CA PRO A 563 18.12 -10.23 25.90
C PRO A 563 18.93 -11.29 25.15
N ARG A 564 18.40 -11.81 24.03
CA ARG A 564 19.19 -12.56 23.05
C ARG A 564 19.93 -11.59 22.12
N PRO A 565 20.94 -12.05 21.35
CA PRO A 565 21.58 -11.24 20.31
C PRO A 565 20.57 -10.52 19.40
N ALA A 566 19.47 -11.20 19.03
CA ALA A 566 18.41 -10.62 18.20
C ALA A 566 17.75 -9.37 18.81
N TYR A 567 17.42 -9.38 20.10
CA TYR A 567 16.83 -8.21 20.77
C TYR A 567 17.77 -7.01 20.70
N THR A 568 19.06 -7.24 21.02
CA THR A 568 20.07 -6.17 21.04
C THR A 568 20.31 -5.61 19.63
N ALA A 569 20.36 -6.48 18.61
CA ALA A 569 20.60 -6.07 17.24
C ALA A 569 19.41 -5.28 16.65
N ILE A 570 18.17 -5.69 16.96
CA ILE A 570 16.97 -4.95 16.56
C ILE A 570 16.90 -3.61 17.29
N GLU A 571 17.17 -3.56 18.59
CA GLU A 571 17.23 -2.31 19.35
C GLU A 571 18.21 -1.30 18.72
N GLN A 572 19.38 -1.77 18.29
CA GLN A 572 20.36 -0.92 17.61
C GLN A 572 19.88 -0.44 16.24
N LEU A 573 19.14 -1.26 15.49
CA LEU A 573 18.58 -0.88 14.19
C LEU A 573 17.46 0.16 14.33
N LEU A 574 16.52 -0.05 15.27
CA LEU A 574 15.32 0.78 15.39
C LEU A 574 15.56 2.12 16.09
N LYS A 575 16.70 2.28 16.78
CA LYS A 575 17.11 3.55 17.40
C LYS A 575 17.94 4.45 16.49
N GLN A 576 18.28 4.01 15.28
CA GLN A 576 18.92 4.81 14.23
C GLN A 576 17.86 5.51 13.39
#